data_AF-A0A7J2KE14-F1
#
_entry.id   AF-A0A7J2KE14-F1
#
_cell.length_a   1.000
_cell.length_b   1.000
_cell.length_c   1.000
_cell.angle_alpha   90.00
_cell.angle_beta   90.00
_cell.angle_gamma   90.00
#
_symmetry.space_group_name_H-M   'P 1'
#
loop_
_entity.id
_entity.type
_entity.pdbx_description
1 polymer ?
#
loop_
_entity_poly.entity_id
_entity_poly.type
_entity_poly.pdbx_seq_one_letter_code
_entity_poly.pdbx_strand_id
1 'polypeptide(L)'
;MSEERIEFKSGLTKVSMMAVMYAAVIMTPVIIFMALSTGLTDPARFIPVFVTLLLFTEIGRYVGRYISTQEAYIIYFMAELVAFESLYFQGLLMGLYYREAPYTKLFGIADKIPTWVAPTLDTYAVKVRTFIAPEWALPLAVSLLGTLAGILVDIGLSFLFIQLYIETEKLPFPIAPIDAQAISTLTERSPQKITIFSLAAVISFFYEFILYGLPAISEVLIGTRVTFIPYPWIDLTNLFEVAIPGAIFGIATDISTFAVGWVIPFNSVIWILIGSISFFIVGNFLALKIPHPLFKGWQEEWVPGQSVSWIWQRSIYNLWASPRIGITLALGIFSVIVSAKAIVKSIGSLRRLSEISKAKGYLSLPYILLLIIS
;
A
#
# COMPACT_ATOMS: atom_id res chain seq x y z
N MET A 1 -34.97 14.74 -22.59
CA MET A 1 -34.15 13.51 -22.43
C MET A 1 -34.62 12.86 -21.15
N SER A 2 -35.34 11.75 -21.26
CA SER A 2 -35.75 10.94 -20.11
C SER A 2 -34.50 10.45 -19.39
N GLU A 3 -34.37 10.73 -18.09
CA GLU A 3 -33.38 10.07 -17.23
C GLU A 3 -33.64 8.56 -17.33
N GLU A 4 -32.74 7.86 -18.02
CA GLU A 4 -32.73 6.41 -18.07
C GLU A 4 -32.58 5.93 -16.63
N ARG A 5 -33.61 5.29 -16.06
CA ARG A 5 -33.55 4.77 -14.69
C ARG A 5 -32.49 3.68 -14.65
N ILE A 6 -31.31 4.03 -14.17
CA ILE A 6 -30.23 3.08 -13.92
C ILE A 6 -30.69 2.17 -12.79
N GLU A 7 -31.02 0.91 -13.11
CA GLU A 7 -31.37 -0.10 -12.13
C GLU A 7 -30.07 -0.67 -11.51
N PHE A 8 -29.89 -0.47 -10.20
CA PHE A 8 -28.75 -1.04 -9.48
C PHE A 8 -28.93 -2.56 -9.32
N LYS A 9 -27.95 -3.32 -9.80
CA LYS A 9 -27.91 -4.79 -9.64
C LYS A 9 -26.96 -5.18 -8.52
N SER A 10 -27.28 -6.25 -7.78
CA SER A 10 -26.38 -6.78 -6.76
C SER A 10 -25.16 -7.44 -7.41
N GLY A 11 -23.97 -7.11 -6.91
CA GLY A 11 -22.72 -7.82 -7.23
C GLY A 11 -22.38 -8.96 -6.27
N LEU A 12 -23.04 -9.00 -5.10
CA LEU A 12 -22.81 -10.05 -4.12
C LEU A 12 -23.61 -11.29 -4.52
N THR A 13 -22.91 -12.28 -5.03
CA THR A 13 -23.44 -13.57 -5.47
C THR A 13 -22.60 -14.68 -4.85
N LYS A 14 -23.06 -15.93 -4.96
CA LYS A 14 -22.26 -17.08 -4.53
C LYS A 14 -20.91 -17.17 -5.27
N VAL A 15 -20.84 -16.67 -6.50
CA VAL A 15 -19.61 -16.70 -7.30
C VAL A 15 -18.63 -15.63 -6.85
N SER A 16 -19.08 -14.38 -6.66
CA SER A 16 -18.20 -13.34 -6.12
C SER A 16 -17.75 -13.67 -4.71
N MET A 17 -18.61 -14.25 -3.87
CA MET A 17 -18.21 -14.72 -2.54
C MET A 17 -17.17 -15.85 -2.59
N MET A 18 -17.31 -16.81 -3.51
CA MET A 18 -16.32 -17.88 -3.71
C MET A 18 -14.97 -17.33 -4.20
N ALA A 19 -14.99 -16.33 -5.08
CA ALA A 19 -13.80 -15.64 -5.53
C ALA A 19 -13.09 -14.89 -4.40
N VAL A 20 -13.84 -14.19 -3.55
CA VAL A 20 -13.28 -13.51 -2.37
C VAL A 20 -12.68 -14.52 -1.38
N MET A 21 -13.34 -15.66 -1.15
CA MET A 21 -12.79 -16.74 -0.32
C MET A 21 -11.51 -17.34 -0.91
N TYR A 22 -11.46 -17.51 -2.24
CA TYR A 22 -10.24 -17.93 -2.93
C TYR A 22 -9.11 -16.92 -2.69
N ALA A 23 -9.37 -15.63 -2.86
CA ALA A 23 -8.39 -14.59 -2.58
C ALA A 23 -7.89 -14.68 -1.12
N ALA A 24 -8.81 -14.75 -0.16
CA ALA A 24 -8.50 -14.78 1.26
C ALA A 24 -7.68 -16.01 1.70
N VAL A 25 -7.94 -17.19 1.14
CA VAL A 25 -7.27 -18.43 1.57
C VAL A 25 -6.00 -18.71 0.77
N ILE A 26 -6.05 -18.54 -0.55
CA ILE A 26 -4.98 -18.94 -1.45
C ILE A 26 -3.97 -17.80 -1.68
N MET A 27 -4.45 -16.55 -1.81
CA MET A 27 -3.54 -15.45 -2.12
C MET A 27 -2.81 -14.92 -0.89
N THR A 28 -3.39 -15.01 0.31
CA THR A 28 -2.76 -14.59 1.56
C THR A 28 -1.35 -15.16 1.78
N PRO A 29 -1.11 -16.49 1.73
CA PRO A 29 0.24 -17.03 1.89
C PRO A 29 1.20 -16.59 0.76
N VAL A 30 0.69 -16.40 -0.45
CA VAL A 30 1.48 -15.89 -1.59
C VAL A 30 1.92 -14.45 -1.32
N ILE A 31 1.01 -13.61 -0.82
CA ILE A 31 1.29 -12.20 -0.49
C ILE A 31 2.30 -12.11 0.65
N ILE A 32 2.13 -12.90 1.72
CA ILE A 32 3.08 -12.94 2.84
C ILE A 32 4.47 -13.39 2.34
N PHE A 33 4.53 -14.44 1.53
CA PHE A 33 5.79 -14.92 0.95
C PHE A 33 6.46 -13.85 0.09
N MET A 34 5.70 -13.20 -0.80
CA MET A 34 6.21 -12.13 -1.66
C MET A 34 6.73 -10.95 -0.83
N ALA A 35 5.97 -10.51 0.17
CA ALA A 35 6.38 -9.41 1.06
C ALA A 35 7.67 -9.74 1.82
N LEU A 36 7.82 -10.97 2.32
CA LEU A 36 9.02 -11.41 3.05
C LEU A 36 10.24 -11.65 2.14
N SER A 37 10.03 -12.19 0.93
CA SER A 37 11.11 -12.56 0.01
C SER A 37 11.65 -11.39 -0.81
N THR A 38 10.81 -10.39 -1.07
CA THR A 38 11.17 -9.19 -1.85
C THR A 38 11.42 -7.98 -0.96
N GLY A 39 10.81 -7.93 0.23
CA GLY A 39 10.83 -6.76 1.10
C GLY A 39 9.95 -5.61 0.60
N LEU A 40 9.18 -5.80 -0.47
CA LEU A 40 8.21 -4.82 -0.96
C LEU A 40 6.80 -5.14 -0.45
N THR A 41 6.18 -4.14 0.16
CA THR A 41 4.79 -4.22 0.65
C THR A 41 3.78 -3.66 -0.36
N ASP A 42 4.19 -2.72 -1.22
CA ASP A 42 3.26 -1.95 -2.10
C ASP A 42 2.75 -2.70 -3.35
N PRO A 43 3.56 -3.44 -4.13
CA PRO A 43 3.08 -4.15 -5.33
C PRO A 43 2.11 -5.29 -5.00
N ALA A 44 2.11 -5.77 -3.77
CA ALA A 44 1.30 -6.90 -3.32
C ALA A 44 -0.21 -6.64 -3.40
N ARG A 45 -0.66 -5.37 -3.42
CA ARG A 45 -2.09 -5.02 -3.39
C ARG A 45 -2.88 -5.48 -4.62
N PHE A 46 -2.25 -5.47 -5.79
CA PHE A 46 -2.92 -5.78 -7.06
C PHE A 46 -2.88 -7.25 -7.44
N ILE A 47 -1.96 -8.02 -6.84
CA ILE A 47 -1.78 -9.45 -7.11
C ILE A 47 -3.08 -10.24 -6.85
N PRO A 48 -3.70 -10.19 -5.66
CA PRO A 48 -4.92 -10.96 -5.40
C PRO A 48 -6.08 -10.50 -6.28
N VAL A 49 -6.16 -9.20 -6.60
CA VAL A 49 -7.21 -8.62 -7.44
C VAL A 49 -7.19 -9.23 -8.83
N PHE A 50 -6.08 -9.10 -9.55
CA PHE A 50 -6.02 -9.54 -10.95
C PHE A 50 -5.94 -11.06 -11.08
N VAL A 51 -5.22 -11.77 -10.19
CA VAL A 51 -5.16 -13.24 -10.23
C VAL A 51 -6.55 -13.83 -9.99
N THR A 52 -7.28 -13.34 -9.00
CA THR A 52 -8.63 -13.84 -8.68
C THR A 52 -9.62 -13.52 -9.79
N LEU A 53 -9.66 -12.27 -10.27
CA LEU A 53 -10.57 -11.88 -11.36
C LEU A 53 -10.27 -12.65 -12.64
N LEU A 54 -9.01 -12.77 -13.06
CA LEU A 54 -8.64 -13.53 -14.25
C LEU A 54 -9.00 -15.01 -14.12
N LEU A 55 -8.67 -15.64 -12.99
CA LEU A 55 -9.01 -17.04 -12.77
C LEU A 55 -10.51 -17.27 -12.88
N PHE A 56 -11.32 -16.48 -12.17
CA PHE A 56 -12.76 -16.68 -12.15
C PHE A 56 -13.43 -16.29 -13.48
N THR A 57 -12.93 -15.27 -14.18
CA THR A 57 -13.44 -14.92 -15.52
C THR A 57 -13.15 -16.05 -16.52
N GLU A 58 -11.96 -16.66 -16.46
CA GLU A 58 -11.60 -17.78 -17.33
C GLU A 58 -12.34 -19.08 -16.97
N ILE A 59 -12.49 -19.41 -15.68
CA ILE A 59 -13.35 -20.52 -15.23
C ILE A 59 -14.78 -20.29 -15.73
N GLY A 60 -15.31 -19.08 -15.54
CA GLY A 60 -16.63 -18.67 -16.00
C GLY A 60 -16.85 -18.95 -17.48
N ARG A 61 -15.85 -18.63 -18.31
CA ARG A 61 -15.86 -18.92 -19.75
C ARG A 61 -15.97 -20.42 -20.04
N TYR A 62 -15.20 -21.26 -19.36
CA TYR A 62 -15.25 -22.71 -19.55
C TYR A 62 -16.59 -23.32 -19.12
N VAL A 63 -17.23 -22.78 -18.08
CA VAL A 63 -18.54 -23.27 -17.59
C VAL A 63 -19.75 -22.56 -18.23
N GLY A 64 -19.51 -21.66 -19.19
CA GLY A 64 -20.56 -20.93 -19.92
C GLY A 64 -21.25 -19.81 -19.13
N ARG A 65 -20.67 -19.33 -18.03
CA ARG A 65 -21.18 -18.22 -17.22
C ARG A 65 -20.15 -17.10 -17.10
N TYR A 66 -20.42 -15.97 -17.73
CA TYR A 66 -19.59 -14.78 -17.60
C TYR A 66 -19.79 -14.09 -16.24
N ILE A 67 -18.71 -13.52 -15.72
CA ILE A 67 -18.76 -12.66 -14.53
C ILE A 67 -19.35 -11.32 -14.94
N SER A 68 -20.38 -10.89 -14.22
CA SER A 68 -20.97 -9.56 -14.41
C SER A 68 -20.06 -8.45 -13.89
N THR A 69 -20.19 -7.24 -14.42
CA THR A 69 -19.45 -6.05 -13.93
C THR A 69 -19.66 -5.82 -12.43
N GLN A 70 -20.85 -6.12 -11.89
CA GLN A 70 -21.14 -5.98 -10.46
C GLN A 70 -20.44 -7.05 -9.62
N GLU A 71 -20.40 -8.31 -10.08
CA GLU A 71 -19.63 -9.36 -9.40
C GLU A 71 -18.13 -9.04 -9.43
N ALA A 72 -17.62 -8.60 -10.58
CA ALA A 72 -16.23 -8.22 -10.72
C ALA A 72 -15.88 -7.01 -9.84
N TYR A 73 -16.78 -6.05 -9.67
CA TYR A 73 -16.63 -4.94 -8.72
C TYR A 73 -16.44 -5.47 -7.28
N ILE A 74 -17.31 -6.37 -6.82
CA ILE A 74 -17.18 -6.97 -5.48
C ILE A 74 -15.86 -7.73 -5.35
N ILE A 75 -15.50 -8.55 -6.34
CA ILE A 75 -14.24 -9.31 -6.31
C ILE A 75 -13.04 -8.36 -6.26
N TYR A 76 -13.05 -7.30 -7.05
CA TYR A 76 -11.95 -6.33 -7.14
C TYR A 76 -11.64 -5.71 -5.77
N PHE A 77 -12.63 -5.03 -5.18
CA PHE A 77 -12.43 -4.30 -3.92
C PHE A 77 -12.23 -5.23 -2.71
N MET A 78 -12.89 -6.38 -2.68
CA MET A 78 -12.69 -7.34 -1.59
C MET A 78 -11.35 -8.06 -1.68
N ALA A 79 -10.83 -8.33 -2.89
CA ALA A 79 -9.50 -8.89 -3.05
C ALA A 79 -8.40 -7.87 -2.70
N GLU A 80 -8.64 -6.57 -2.94
CA GLU A 80 -7.77 -5.50 -2.46
C GLU A 80 -7.73 -5.47 -0.92
N LEU A 81 -8.89 -5.56 -0.26
CA LEU A 81 -8.98 -5.67 1.20
C LEU A 81 -8.20 -6.88 1.74
N VAL A 82 -8.32 -8.04 1.08
CA VAL A 82 -7.52 -9.23 1.42
C VAL A 82 -6.03 -8.92 1.35
N ALA A 83 -5.58 -8.16 0.36
CA ALA A 83 -4.17 -7.82 0.22
C ALA A 83 -3.62 -7.05 1.42
N PHE A 84 -4.38 -6.06 1.88
CA PHE A 84 -4.02 -5.26 3.05
C PHE A 84 -4.00 -6.10 4.33
N GLU A 85 -5.05 -6.90 4.55
CA GLU A 85 -5.18 -7.72 5.77
C GLU A 85 -4.25 -8.94 5.76
N SER A 86 -3.72 -9.37 4.60
CA SER A 86 -2.77 -10.48 4.52
C SER A 86 -1.49 -10.22 5.33
N LEU A 87 -1.07 -8.96 5.45
CA LEU A 87 0.13 -8.56 6.19
C LEU A 87 -0.10 -8.52 7.72
N TYR A 88 -1.33 -8.72 8.19
CA TYR A 88 -1.68 -8.79 9.61
C TYR A 88 -0.79 -9.78 10.38
N PHE A 89 -0.66 -11.02 9.87
CA PHE A 89 0.13 -12.06 10.52
C PHE A 89 1.62 -11.75 10.51
N GLN A 90 2.11 -11.04 9.48
CA GLN A 90 3.49 -10.58 9.42
C GLN A 90 3.77 -9.54 10.53
N GLY A 91 2.80 -8.67 10.86
CA GLY A 91 2.91 -7.73 11.97
C GLY A 91 3.15 -8.41 13.32
N LEU A 92 2.43 -9.51 13.59
CA LEU A 92 2.61 -10.30 14.81
C LEU A 92 4.02 -10.94 14.89
N LEU A 93 4.50 -11.50 13.78
CA LEU A 93 5.86 -12.04 13.68
C LEU A 93 6.92 -10.96 13.85
N MET A 94 6.68 -9.76 13.31
CA MET A 94 7.57 -8.63 13.48
C MET A 94 7.67 -8.20 14.95
N GLY A 95 6.57 -8.22 15.69
CA GLY A 95 6.57 -7.98 17.14
C GLY A 95 7.46 -8.97 17.90
N LEU A 96 7.43 -10.25 17.51
CA LEU A 96 8.30 -11.28 18.08
C LEU A 96 9.77 -11.05 17.69
N TYR A 97 10.03 -10.74 16.41
CA TYR A 97 11.37 -10.40 15.92
C TYR A 97 11.98 -9.25 16.71
N TYR A 98 11.22 -8.18 16.99
CA TYR A 98 11.74 -7.05 17.76
C TYR A 98 12.15 -7.42 19.19
N ARG A 99 11.54 -8.44 19.82
CA ARG A 99 12.01 -8.92 21.14
C ARG A 99 13.39 -9.55 21.07
N GLU A 100 13.77 -10.11 19.94
CA GLU A 100 15.06 -10.78 19.77
C GLU A 100 16.10 -9.90 19.07
N ALA A 101 15.66 -8.91 18.30
CA ALA A 101 16.49 -8.13 17.38
C ALA A 101 17.67 -7.44 18.09
N PRO A 102 18.89 -7.49 17.52
CA PRO A 102 20.09 -6.93 18.13
C PRO A 102 19.97 -5.45 18.48
N TYR A 103 19.36 -4.64 17.59
CA TYR A 103 19.18 -3.21 17.83
C TYR A 103 18.21 -2.94 19.00
N THR A 104 17.11 -3.68 19.09
CA THR A 104 16.14 -3.52 20.17
C THR A 104 16.76 -3.89 21.52
N LYS A 105 17.63 -4.90 21.55
CA LYS A 105 18.44 -5.25 22.73
C LYS A 105 19.46 -4.17 23.05
N LEU A 106 20.18 -3.65 22.05
CA LEU A 106 21.16 -2.57 22.21
C LEU A 106 20.52 -1.30 22.82
N PHE A 107 19.30 -0.96 22.41
CA PHE A 107 18.56 0.18 22.94
C PHE A 107 17.85 -0.11 24.28
N GLY A 108 17.97 -1.32 24.84
CA GLY A 108 17.37 -1.68 26.13
C GLY A 108 15.84 -1.62 26.13
N ILE A 109 15.21 -1.89 24.97
CA ILE A 109 13.75 -1.86 24.79
C ILE A 109 13.17 -3.24 24.46
N ALA A 110 14.00 -4.26 24.20
CA ALA A 110 13.56 -5.61 23.83
C ALA A 110 12.63 -6.23 24.89
N ASP A 111 13.01 -6.14 26.16
CA ASP A 111 12.23 -6.68 27.29
C ASP A 111 11.02 -5.80 27.64
N LYS A 112 10.94 -4.58 27.09
CA LYS A 112 9.84 -3.63 27.33
C LYS A 112 8.68 -3.80 26.36
N ILE A 113 8.81 -4.67 25.35
CA ILE A 113 7.73 -4.96 24.42
C ILE A 113 6.58 -5.62 25.19
N PRO A 114 5.35 -5.10 25.14
CA PRO A 114 4.22 -5.68 25.87
C PRO A 114 3.80 -7.06 25.36
N THR A 115 3.24 -7.89 26.23
CA THR A 115 2.77 -9.24 25.88
C THR A 115 1.57 -9.24 24.94
N TRP A 116 0.83 -8.13 24.84
CA TRP A 116 -0.21 -7.95 23.83
C TRP A 116 0.32 -7.65 22.43
N VAL A 117 1.62 -7.34 22.28
CA VAL A 117 2.26 -7.19 20.96
C VAL A 117 2.77 -8.54 20.46
N ALA A 118 3.48 -9.27 21.33
CA ALA A 118 4.02 -10.58 21.04
C ALA A 118 4.25 -11.36 22.34
N PRO A 119 4.16 -12.70 22.33
CA PRO A 119 4.52 -13.52 23.48
C PRO A 119 6.01 -13.40 23.83
N THR A 120 6.40 -13.78 25.05
CA THR A 120 7.81 -13.81 25.45
C THR A 120 8.55 -14.96 24.77
N LEU A 121 9.86 -14.80 24.58
CA LEU A 121 10.68 -15.74 23.79
C LEU A 121 10.74 -17.16 24.39
N ASP A 122 10.56 -17.30 25.71
CA ASP A 122 10.65 -18.59 26.41
C ASP A 122 9.38 -19.45 26.35
N THR A 123 8.30 -18.94 25.73
CA THR A 123 6.99 -19.61 25.67
C THR A 123 6.99 -20.81 24.72
N TYR A 124 6.03 -21.71 24.91
CA TYR A 124 5.84 -22.87 24.02
C TYR A 124 5.55 -22.40 22.59
N ALA A 125 4.65 -21.43 22.46
CA ALA A 125 4.26 -20.83 21.19
C ALA A 125 5.44 -20.44 20.28
N VAL A 126 6.46 -19.80 20.87
CA VAL A 126 7.66 -19.34 20.15
C VAL A 126 8.57 -20.51 19.80
N LYS A 127 8.79 -21.44 20.75
CA LYS A 127 9.67 -22.60 20.57
C LYS A 127 9.19 -23.55 19.47
N VAL A 128 7.88 -23.81 19.40
CA VAL A 128 7.28 -24.67 18.37
C VAL A 128 6.76 -23.91 17.15
N ARG A 129 6.94 -22.57 17.12
CA ARG A 129 6.56 -21.69 16.01
C ARG A 129 5.10 -21.87 15.57
N THR A 130 4.16 -21.82 16.53
CA THR A 130 2.73 -21.95 16.26
C THR A 130 1.94 -20.74 16.77
N PHE A 131 0.97 -20.29 15.97
CA PHE A 131 -0.06 -19.35 16.41
C PHE A 131 -1.19 -20.02 17.19
N ILE A 132 -1.28 -21.36 17.12
CA ILE A 132 -2.28 -22.17 17.82
C ILE A 132 -1.73 -22.50 19.21
N ALA A 133 -1.54 -21.46 20.02
CA ALA A 133 -1.07 -21.58 21.39
C ALA A 133 -1.70 -20.49 22.28
N PRO A 134 -2.00 -20.76 23.56
CA PRO A 134 -2.66 -19.79 24.44
C PRO A 134 -1.93 -18.46 24.57
N GLU A 135 -0.60 -18.44 24.46
CA GLU A 135 0.23 -17.25 24.59
C GLU A 135 -0.01 -16.23 23.47
N TRP A 136 -0.56 -16.67 22.33
CA TRP A 136 -0.98 -15.78 21.24
C TRP A 136 -2.39 -15.22 21.40
N ALA A 137 -3.20 -15.73 22.35
CA ALA A 137 -4.58 -15.31 22.50
C ALA A 137 -4.72 -13.80 22.74
N LEU A 138 -3.87 -13.22 23.60
CA LEU A 138 -3.90 -11.78 23.88
C LEU A 138 -3.44 -10.95 22.67
N PRO A 139 -2.28 -11.20 22.02
CA PRO A 139 -1.92 -10.49 20.80
C PRO A 139 -2.95 -10.58 19.68
N LEU A 140 -3.50 -11.77 19.44
CA LEU A 140 -4.52 -11.97 18.41
C LEU A 140 -5.79 -11.20 18.74
N ALA A 141 -6.25 -11.24 20.00
CA ALA A 141 -7.44 -10.50 20.41
C ALA A 141 -7.27 -8.99 20.28
N VAL A 142 -6.16 -8.43 20.77
CA VAL A 142 -5.89 -6.98 20.67
C VAL A 142 -5.76 -6.56 19.21
N SER A 143 -5.04 -7.32 18.41
CA SER A 143 -4.86 -7.00 16.99
C SER A 143 -6.17 -7.14 16.21
N LEU A 144 -7.00 -8.16 16.50
CA LEU A 144 -8.33 -8.32 15.88
C LEU A 144 -9.27 -7.17 16.26
N LEU A 145 -9.31 -6.78 17.54
CA LEU A 145 -10.10 -5.63 18.00
C LEU A 145 -9.62 -4.33 17.33
N GLY A 146 -8.30 -4.16 17.19
CA GLY A 146 -7.71 -3.05 16.46
C GLY A 146 -8.15 -3.00 14.99
N THR A 147 -8.11 -4.14 14.29
CA THR A 147 -8.59 -4.24 12.89
C THR A 147 -10.08 -3.91 12.80
N LEU A 148 -10.92 -4.46 13.69
CA LEU A 148 -12.36 -4.17 13.69
C LEU A 148 -12.65 -2.70 13.95
N ALA A 149 -11.97 -2.08 14.93
CA ALA A 149 -12.07 -0.64 15.18
C ALA A 149 -11.61 0.17 13.95
N GLY A 150 -10.51 -0.24 13.30
CA GLY A 150 -10.04 0.37 12.06
C GLY A 150 -11.09 0.35 10.94
N ILE A 151 -11.74 -0.80 10.72
CA ILE A 151 -12.83 -0.93 9.74
C ILE A 151 -14.00 0.01 10.07
N LEU A 152 -14.40 0.11 11.36
CA LEU A 152 -15.47 1.02 11.77
C LEU A 152 -15.10 2.49 11.51
N VAL A 153 -13.87 2.87 11.86
CA VAL A 153 -13.32 4.20 11.58
C VAL A 153 -13.32 4.48 10.07
N ASP A 154 -12.87 3.55 9.25
CA ASP A 154 -12.82 3.69 7.79
C ASP A 154 -14.22 3.84 7.18
N ILE A 155 -15.21 3.08 7.65
CA ILE A 155 -16.61 3.23 7.24
C ILE A 155 -17.13 4.63 7.63
N GLY A 156 -16.88 5.06 8.87
CA GLY A 156 -17.30 6.38 9.34
C GLY A 156 -16.67 7.52 8.54
N LEU A 157 -15.35 7.46 8.32
CA LEU A 157 -14.61 8.42 7.50
C LEU A 157 -15.08 8.41 6.05
N SER A 158 -15.43 7.24 5.49
CA SER A 158 -15.96 7.13 4.14
C SER A 158 -17.23 7.95 3.95
N PHE A 159 -18.18 7.93 4.89
CA PHE A 159 -19.37 8.78 4.81
C PHE A 159 -19.03 10.29 4.90
N LEU A 160 -18.04 10.67 5.72
CA LEU A 160 -17.57 12.06 5.78
C LEU A 160 -16.95 12.50 4.45
N PHE A 161 -16.09 11.67 3.86
CA PHE A 161 -15.40 11.96 2.61
C PHE A 161 -16.34 11.96 1.41
N ILE A 162 -17.33 11.07 1.37
CA ILE A 162 -18.38 11.11 0.36
C ILE A 162 -19.13 12.45 0.43
N GLN A 163 -19.55 12.89 1.63
CA GLN A 163 -20.24 14.16 1.77
C GLN A 163 -19.36 15.36 1.40
N LEU A 164 -18.08 15.32 1.78
CA LEU A 164 -17.15 16.41 1.53
C LEU A 164 -16.78 16.49 0.05
N TYR A 165 -16.21 15.43 -0.50
CA TYR A 165 -15.61 15.47 -1.83
C TYR A 165 -16.62 15.24 -2.95
N ILE A 166 -17.65 14.40 -2.76
CA ILE A 166 -18.63 14.10 -3.80
C ILE A 166 -19.78 15.11 -3.78
N GLU A 167 -20.46 15.27 -2.64
CA GLU A 167 -21.68 16.07 -2.58
C GLU A 167 -21.38 17.59 -2.46
N THR A 168 -20.35 17.97 -1.71
CA THR A 168 -20.06 19.38 -1.41
C THR A 168 -19.08 20.01 -2.39
N GLU A 169 -17.89 19.43 -2.56
CA GLU A 169 -16.85 19.96 -3.46
C GLU A 169 -17.01 19.46 -4.91
N LYS A 170 -17.71 18.33 -5.13
CA LYS A 170 -17.93 17.71 -6.44
C LYS A 170 -16.62 17.43 -7.19
N LEU A 171 -15.61 16.99 -6.45
CA LEU A 171 -14.33 16.63 -7.03
C LEU A 171 -14.44 15.29 -7.77
N PRO A 172 -13.87 15.18 -8.99
CA PRO A 172 -13.72 13.89 -9.64
C PRO A 172 -12.73 13.03 -8.85
N PHE A 173 -13.10 11.78 -8.57
CA PHE A 173 -12.18 10.86 -7.91
C PHE A 173 -11.10 10.42 -8.91
N PRO A 174 -9.81 10.72 -8.67
CA PRO A 174 -8.77 10.59 -9.70
C PRO A 174 -8.49 9.14 -10.12
N ILE A 175 -8.60 8.18 -9.17
CA ILE A 175 -8.26 6.77 -9.40
C ILE A 175 -9.47 5.94 -9.87
N ALA A 176 -10.71 6.35 -9.56
CA ALA A 176 -11.91 5.56 -9.81
C ALA A 176 -12.12 5.22 -11.30
N PRO A 177 -11.80 6.11 -12.27
CA PRO A 177 -11.85 5.75 -13.68
C PRO A 177 -10.91 4.60 -14.05
N ILE A 178 -9.77 4.47 -13.36
CA ILE A 178 -8.77 3.43 -13.60
C ILE A 178 -9.31 2.09 -13.12
N ASP A 179 -9.83 2.02 -11.90
CA ASP A 179 -10.45 0.81 -11.35
C ASP A 179 -11.65 0.37 -12.21
N ALA A 180 -12.50 1.32 -12.61
CA ALA A 180 -13.63 1.04 -13.51
C ALA A 180 -13.17 0.54 -14.89
N GLN A 181 -12.09 1.09 -15.44
CA GLN A 181 -11.49 0.59 -16.68
C GLN A 181 -10.90 -0.81 -16.53
N ALA A 182 -10.26 -1.12 -15.40
CA ALA A 182 -9.75 -2.45 -15.10
C ALA A 182 -10.89 -3.47 -15.05
N ILE A 183 -11.95 -3.18 -14.28
CA ILE A 183 -13.13 -4.04 -14.16
C ILE A 183 -13.79 -4.25 -15.52
N SER A 184 -14.11 -3.17 -16.24
CA SER A 184 -14.79 -3.25 -17.56
C SER A 184 -13.93 -3.95 -18.61
N THR A 185 -12.61 -3.78 -18.61
CA THR A 185 -11.72 -4.49 -19.55
C THR A 185 -11.81 -6.00 -19.37
N LEU A 186 -11.91 -6.48 -18.13
CA LEU A 186 -11.98 -7.89 -17.80
C LEU A 186 -13.38 -8.50 -17.97
N THR A 187 -14.45 -7.70 -17.82
CA THR A 187 -15.83 -8.19 -17.95
C THR A 187 -16.42 -7.97 -19.35
N GLU A 188 -16.26 -6.79 -19.94
CA GLU A 188 -16.80 -6.46 -21.26
C GLU A 188 -15.91 -7.00 -22.40
N ARG A 189 -14.59 -7.07 -22.15
CA ARG A 189 -13.59 -7.69 -23.04
C ARG A 189 -13.67 -7.23 -24.49
N SER A 190 -13.77 -5.92 -24.75
CA SER A 190 -13.68 -5.44 -26.13
C SER A 190 -12.35 -5.89 -26.77
N PRO A 191 -12.33 -6.30 -28.06
CA PRO A 191 -11.15 -6.89 -28.69
C PRO A 191 -9.89 -6.04 -28.54
N GLN A 192 -10.02 -4.71 -28.65
CA GLN A 192 -8.91 -3.78 -28.49
C GLN A 192 -8.38 -3.76 -27.05
N LYS A 193 -9.27 -3.60 -26.06
CA LYS A 193 -8.88 -3.51 -24.64
C LYS A 193 -8.24 -4.80 -24.16
N ILE A 194 -8.82 -5.95 -24.50
CA ILE A 194 -8.29 -7.25 -24.05
C ILE A 194 -6.96 -7.59 -24.73
N THR A 195 -6.74 -7.15 -25.97
CA THR A 195 -5.46 -7.33 -26.68
C THR A 195 -4.36 -6.52 -26.00
N ILE A 196 -4.61 -5.24 -25.70
CA ILE A 196 -3.65 -4.38 -25.00
C ILE A 196 -3.36 -4.93 -23.60
N PHE A 197 -4.41 -5.31 -22.86
CA PHE A 197 -4.29 -5.92 -21.54
C PHE A 197 -3.43 -7.19 -21.57
N SER A 198 -3.70 -8.09 -22.52
CA SER A 198 -2.98 -9.36 -22.63
C SER A 198 -1.51 -9.16 -23.02
N LEU A 199 -1.22 -8.23 -23.94
CA LEU A 199 0.15 -7.90 -24.32
C LEU A 199 0.92 -7.32 -23.13
N ALA A 200 0.32 -6.37 -22.41
CA ALA A 200 0.91 -5.80 -21.21
C ALA A 200 1.14 -6.88 -20.13
N ALA A 201 0.16 -7.75 -19.89
CA ALA A 201 0.29 -8.84 -18.93
C ALA A 201 1.43 -9.81 -19.28
N VAL A 202 1.61 -10.16 -20.55
CA VAL A 202 2.71 -11.02 -21.01
C VAL A 202 4.06 -10.35 -20.83
N ILE A 203 4.19 -9.07 -21.23
CA ILE A 203 5.44 -8.31 -21.06
C ILE A 203 5.79 -8.20 -19.57
N SER A 204 4.82 -7.80 -18.74
CA SER A 204 5.01 -7.70 -17.29
C SER A 204 5.36 -9.04 -16.67
N PHE A 205 4.72 -10.14 -17.09
CA PHE A 205 5.05 -11.47 -16.60
C PHE A 205 6.51 -11.82 -16.89
N PHE A 206 6.99 -11.65 -18.13
CA PHE A 206 8.38 -11.98 -18.45
C PHE A 206 9.38 -11.08 -17.71
N TYR A 207 9.07 -9.79 -17.61
CA TYR A 207 9.91 -8.85 -16.88
C TYR A 207 10.03 -9.24 -15.40
N GLU A 208 8.90 -9.43 -14.72
CA GLU A 208 8.84 -9.78 -13.30
C GLU A 208 9.36 -11.19 -13.03
N PHE A 209 9.20 -12.11 -13.98
CA PHE A 209 9.80 -13.43 -13.90
C PHE A 209 11.33 -13.35 -13.99
N ILE A 210 11.91 -12.48 -14.81
CA ILE A 210 13.36 -12.26 -14.83
C ILE A 210 13.84 -11.55 -13.56
N LEU A 211 13.07 -10.58 -13.07
CA LEU A 211 13.42 -9.78 -11.89
C LEU A 211 13.35 -10.57 -10.57
N TYR A 212 12.31 -11.39 -10.39
CA TYR A 212 12.07 -12.14 -9.14
C TYR A 212 12.09 -13.66 -9.32
N GLY A 213 11.46 -14.17 -10.38
CA GLY A 213 11.28 -15.60 -10.61
C GLY A 213 12.60 -16.35 -10.83
N LEU A 214 13.44 -15.87 -11.74
CA LEU A 214 14.73 -16.48 -12.05
C LEU A 214 15.69 -16.45 -10.85
N PRO A 215 15.87 -15.34 -10.12
CA PRO A 215 16.65 -15.34 -8.89
C PRO A 215 16.15 -16.37 -7.87
N ALA A 216 14.84 -16.44 -7.62
CA ALA A 216 14.27 -17.41 -6.70
C ALA A 216 14.50 -18.86 -7.13
N ILE A 217 14.31 -19.16 -8.43
CA ILE A 217 14.56 -20.50 -8.98
C ILE A 217 16.05 -20.86 -8.88
N SER A 218 16.96 -19.93 -9.20
CA SER A 218 18.40 -20.16 -9.12
C SER A 218 18.87 -20.43 -7.68
N GLU A 219 18.29 -19.72 -6.72
CA GLU A 219 18.56 -19.91 -5.29
C GLU A 219 18.15 -21.32 -4.84
N VAL A 220 16.98 -21.80 -5.28
CA VAL A 220 16.49 -23.15 -4.94
C VAL A 220 17.27 -24.25 -5.66
N LEU A 221 17.59 -24.09 -6.94
CA LEU A 221 18.19 -25.16 -7.75
C LEU A 221 19.71 -25.26 -7.62
N ILE A 222 20.41 -24.12 -7.46
CA ILE A 222 21.88 -24.03 -7.50
C ILE A 222 22.44 -23.55 -6.15
N GLY A 223 21.57 -23.18 -5.20
CA GLY A 223 22.00 -22.66 -3.88
C GLY A 223 22.56 -21.24 -3.94
N THR A 224 22.50 -20.57 -5.10
CA THR A 224 22.98 -19.19 -5.28
C THR A 224 21.92 -18.37 -5.99
N ARG A 225 21.58 -17.21 -5.42
CA ARG A 225 20.62 -16.26 -6.02
C ARG A 225 21.30 -15.47 -7.14
N VAL A 226 21.08 -15.87 -8.38
CA VAL A 226 21.59 -15.20 -9.58
C VAL A 226 20.66 -14.05 -9.96
N THR A 227 21.13 -12.82 -9.78
CA THR A 227 20.38 -11.60 -10.13
C THR A 227 20.80 -11.07 -11.50
N PHE A 228 19.83 -10.92 -12.41
CA PHE A 228 20.07 -10.38 -13.76
C PHE A 228 19.88 -8.86 -13.81
N ILE A 229 18.85 -8.39 -13.12
CA ILE A 229 18.53 -6.97 -12.95
C ILE A 229 18.68 -6.67 -11.45
N PRO A 230 19.53 -5.70 -11.06
CA PRO A 230 19.63 -5.28 -9.67
C PRO A 230 18.27 -4.84 -9.13
N TYR A 231 17.97 -5.19 -7.90
CA TYR A 231 16.68 -4.95 -7.27
C TYR A 231 16.91 -4.56 -5.79
N PRO A 232 16.18 -3.58 -5.21
CA PRO A 232 15.06 -2.80 -5.79
C PRO A 232 15.45 -1.69 -6.76
N TRP A 233 16.74 -1.42 -6.86
CA TRP A 233 17.27 -0.28 -7.59
C TRP A 233 18.53 -0.70 -8.32
N ILE A 234 18.76 -0.11 -9.49
CA ILE A 234 20.11 0.07 -10.01
C ILE A 234 20.73 1.21 -9.20
N ASP A 235 21.71 0.87 -8.37
CA ASP A 235 22.43 1.82 -7.53
C ASP A 235 23.55 2.49 -8.32
N LEU A 236 23.42 3.79 -8.56
CA LEU A 236 24.40 4.63 -9.24
C LEU A 236 25.08 5.61 -8.27
N THR A 237 24.82 5.50 -6.96
CA THR A 237 25.34 6.43 -5.95
C THR A 237 26.87 6.48 -5.96
N ASN A 238 27.51 5.30 -6.00
CA ASN A 238 28.97 5.17 -6.03
C ASN A 238 29.60 5.75 -7.31
N LEU A 239 28.84 5.88 -8.40
CA LEU A 239 29.36 6.49 -9.63
C LEU A 239 29.53 8.01 -9.48
N PHE A 240 28.67 8.64 -8.67
CA PHE A 240 28.63 10.09 -8.52
C PHE A 240 29.25 10.59 -7.21
N GLU A 241 29.57 9.71 -6.26
CA GLU A 241 30.04 10.10 -4.92
C GLU A 241 31.35 10.92 -4.93
N VAL A 242 32.20 10.75 -5.94
CA VAL A 242 33.45 11.52 -6.08
C VAL A 242 33.16 12.98 -6.47
N ALA A 243 32.22 13.18 -7.39
CA ALA A 243 31.85 14.53 -7.86
C ALA A 243 30.87 15.22 -6.91
N ILE A 244 29.91 14.46 -6.40
CA ILE A 244 28.79 14.93 -5.58
C ILE A 244 28.62 13.98 -4.38
N PRO A 245 29.52 14.05 -3.38
CA PRO A 245 29.44 13.23 -2.17
C PRO A 245 28.08 13.39 -1.48
N GLY A 246 27.53 12.29 -0.98
CA GLY A 246 26.22 12.27 -0.31
C GLY A 246 25.00 12.24 -1.25
N ALA A 247 25.18 12.44 -2.56
CA ALA A 247 24.09 12.31 -3.51
C ALA A 247 23.57 10.87 -3.55
N ILE A 248 22.25 10.70 -3.52
CA ILE A 248 21.60 9.41 -3.67
C ILE A 248 21.08 9.31 -5.10
N PHE A 249 21.57 8.32 -5.84
CA PHE A 249 21.12 8.08 -7.21
C PHE A 249 20.76 6.61 -7.39
N GLY A 250 19.46 6.32 -7.36
CA GLY A 250 18.93 4.98 -7.61
C GLY A 250 17.84 5.03 -8.67
N ILE A 251 17.85 4.08 -9.61
CA ILE A 251 16.78 3.89 -10.58
C ILE A 251 15.97 2.67 -10.13
N ALA A 252 14.71 2.88 -9.76
CA ALA A 252 13.81 1.78 -9.41
C ALA A 252 13.64 0.83 -10.60
N THR A 253 13.66 -0.48 -10.34
CA THR A 253 13.60 -1.51 -11.39
C THR A 253 12.31 -2.31 -11.40
N ASP A 254 11.38 -2.05 -10.49
CA ASP A 254 10.11 -2.78 -10.46
C ASP A 254 9.12 -2.21 -11.50
N ILE A 255 8.48 -3.07 -12.32
CA ILE A 255 7.64 -2.60 -13.43
C ILE A 255 6.42 -1.82 -12.93
N SER A 256 5.94 -2.14 -11.72
CA SER A 256 4.79 -1.47 -11.10
C SER A 256 5.08 0.00 -10.78
N THR A 257 6.34 0.34 -10.49
CA THR A 257 6.75 1.74 -10.26
C THR A 257 6.57 2.58 -11.53
N PHE A 258 6.90 2.01 -12.69
CA PHE A 258 6.69 2.69 -13.98
C PHE A 258 5.20 2.80 -14.32
N ALA A 259 4.42 1.76 -14.05
CA ALA A 259 2.97 1.77 -14.29
C ALA A 259 2.26 2.84 -13.46
N VAL A 260 2.63 3.02 -12.18
CA VAL A 260 2.12 4.11 -11.33
C VAL A 260 2.51 5.47 -11.91
N GLY A 261 3.73 5.60 -12.45
CA GLY A 261 4.18 6.82 -13.12
C GLY A 261 3.30 7.25 -14.29
N TRP A 262 2.70 6.31 -15.03
CA TRP A 262 1.80 6.62 -16.15
C TRP A 262 0.42 7.13 -15.71
N VAL A 263 0.02 6.84 -14.47
CA VAL A 263 -1.24 7.32 -13.88
C VAL A 263 -1.12 8.75 -13.36
N ILE A 264 0.08 9.14 -12.93
CA ILE A 264 0.31 10.46 -12.33
C ILE A 264 0.34 11.54 -13.44
N PRO A 265 -0.35 12.68 -13.26
CA PRO A 265 -0.27 13.78 -14.22
C PRO A 265 1.18 14.23 -14.46
N PHE A 266 1.53 14.47 -15.72
CA PHE A 266 2.91 14.78 -16.13
C PHE A 266 3.55 15.92 -15.32
N ASN A 267 2.81 17.01 -15.06
CA ASN A 267 3.29 18.12 -14.26
C ASN A 267 3.68 17.69 -12.83
N SER A 268 2.90 16.79 -12.23
CA SER A 268 3.21 16.24 -10.90
C SER A 268 4.48 15.37 -10.96
N VAL A 269 4.67 14.59 -12.02
CA VAL A 269 5.90 13.79 -12.22
C VAL A 269 7.14 14.70 -12.28
N ILE A 270 7.06 15.83 -12.98
CA ILE A 270 8.15 16.80 -13.05
C ILE A 270 8.47 17.39 -11.66
N TRP A 271 7.46 17.74 -10.87
CA TRP A 271 7.68 18.24 -9.50
C TRP A 271 8.24 17.18 -8.56
N ILE A 272 7.83 15.92 -8.70
CA ILE A 272 8.42 14.79 -7.96
C ILE A 272 9.90 14.65 -8.32
N LEU A 273 10.25 14.72 -9.61
CA LEU A 273 11.64 14.66 -10.08
C LEU A 273 12.48 15.81 -9.53
N ILE A 274 11.98 17.06 -9.64
CA ILE A 274 12.65 18.25 -9.12
C ILE A 274 12.86 18.11 -7.60
N GLY A 275 11.83 17.69 -6.87
CA GLY A 275 11.91 17.44 -5.43
C GLY A 275 12.97 16.39 -5.10
N SER A 276 12.96 15.25 -5.79
CA SER A 276 13.92 14.17 -5.60
C SER A 276 15.37 14.66 -5.81
N ILE A 277 15.63 15.41 -6.89
CA ILE A 277 16.96 15.99 -7.15
C ILE A 277 17.33 17.01 -6.07
N SER A 278 16.39 17.88 -5.69
CA SER A 278 16.62 18.96 -4.73
C SER A 278 16.97 18.42 -3.35
N PHE A 279 16.26 17.41 -2.85
CA PHE A 279 16.49 16.84 -1.53
C PHE A 279 17.65 15.84 -1.53
N PHE A 280 17.59 14.82 -2.38
CA PHE A 280 18.46 13.64 -2.26
C PHE A 280 19.79 13.76 -2.99
N ILE A 281 19.91 14.67 -3.96
CA ILE A 281 21.18 14.94 -4.64
C ILE A 281 21.78 16.24 -4.10
N VAL A 282 21.11 17.36 -4.35
CA VAL A 282 21.64 18.69 -4.01
C VAL A 282 21.66 18.91 -2.51
N GLY A 283 20.55 18.66 -1.83
CA GLY A 283 20.40 18.90 -0.39
C GLY A 283 21.38 18.07 0.44
N ASN A 284 21.49 16.77 0.16
CA ASN A 284 22.45 15.89 0.83
C ASN A 284 23.90 16.34 0.63
N PHE A 285 24.26 16.71 -0.61
CA PHE A 285 25.60 17.22 -0.93
C PHE A 285 25.92 18.52 -0.19
N LEU A 286 24.99 19.48 -0.21
CA LEU A 286 25.16 20.75 0.49
C LEU A 286 25.28 20.53 2.01
N ALA A 287 24.50 19.62 2.58
CA ALA A 287 24.58 19.30 4.00
C ALA A 287 25.95 18.74 4.40
N LEU A 288 26.67 18.02 3.52
CA LEU A 288 28.05 17.62 3.79
C LEU A 288 29.05 18.78 3.76
N LYS A 289 28.79 19.80 2.94
CA LYS A 289 29.73 20.91 2.71
C LYS A 289 29.54 22.08 3.66
N ILE A 290 28.32 22.29 4.16
CA ILE A 290 28.01 23.42 5.03
C ILE A 290 28.38 23.06 6.48
N PRO A 291 29.36 23.75 7.11
CA PRO A 291 29.74 23.47 8.49
C PRO A 291 28.69 24.05 9.45
N HIS A 292 27.64 23.28 9.72
CA HIS A 292 26.56 23.67 10.62
C HIS A 292 26.22 22.53 11.60
N PRO A 293 25.99 22.82 12.90
CA PRO A 293 25.69 21.79 13.90
C PRO A 293 24.55 20.85 13.53
N LEU A 294 23.53 21.35 12.81
CA LEU A 294 22.40 20.54 12.33
C LEU A 294 22.80 19.43 11.35
N PHE A 295 23.92 19.58 10.62
CA PHE A 295 24.37 18.60 9.64
C PHE A 295 25.49 17.71 10.17
N LYS A 296 25.93 17.92 11.42
CA LYS A 296 27.06 17.22 12.00
C LYS A 296 26.90 15.70 12.00
N GLY A 297 25.73 15.19 12.40
CA GLY A 297 25.46 13.74 12.39
C GLY A 297 25.58 13.13 10.98
N TRP A 298 25.07 13.83 9.96
CA TRP A 298 25.23 13.42 8.57
C TRP A 298 26.68 13.45 8.09
N GLN A 299 27.45 14.48 8.49
CA GLN A 299 28.86 14.64 8.15
C GLN A 299 29.75 13.58 8.82
N GLU A 300 29.40 13.12 10.02
CA GLU A 300 30.13 12.09 10.76
C GLU A 300 29.78 10.67 10.29
N GLU A 301 28.52 10.42 9.93
CA GLU A 301 28.04 9.10 9.51
C GLU A 301 28.29 8.79 8.03
N TRP A 302 28.35 9.81 7.18
CA TRP A 302 28.56 9.59 5.75
C TRP A 302 30.00 9.15 5.48
N VAL A 303 30.12 8.01 4.80
CA VAL A 303 31.39 7.49 4.29
C VAL A 303 31.23 7.06 2.82
N PRO A 304 32.27 7.17 1.99
CA PRO A 304 32.23 6.69 0.61
C PRO A 304 31.97 5.18 0.50
N GLY A 305 31.42 4.74 -0.63
CA GLY A 305 31.17 3.34 -0.98
C GLY A 305 29.93 2.72 -0.34
N GLN A 306 29.06 3.54 0.26
CA GLN A 306 27.82 3.06 0.90
C GLN A 306 26.70 2.87 -0.11
N SER A 307 25.86 1.85 0.10
CA SER A 307 24.70 1.59 -0.77
C SER A 307 23.64 2.69 -0.69
N VAL A 308 22.85 2.82 -1.76
CA VAL A 308 21.66 3.69 -1.84
C VAL A 308 20.73 3.48 -0.65
N SER A 309 20.50 2.23 -0.24
CA SER A 309 19.60 1.89 0.86
C SER A 309 20.10 2.41 2.21
N TRP A 310 21.42 2.36 2.43
CA TRP A 310 22.03 2.87 3.66
C TRP A 310 22.00 4.40 3.70
N ILE A 311 22.52 5.03 2.64
CA ILE A 311 22.60 6.48 2.53
C ILE A 311 21.21 7.12 2.61
N TRP A 312 20.20 6.52 1.96
CA TRP A 312 18.82 6.97 2.06
C TRP A 312 18.31 6.97 3.49
N GLN A 313 18.41 5.86 4.23
CA GLN A 313 17.97 5.78 5.63
C GLN A 313 18.67 6.83 6.51
N ARG A 314 19.99 6.98 6.36
CA ARG A 314 20.79 7.93 7.15
C ARG A 314 20.47 9.38 6.79
N SER A 315 20.23 9.68 5.51
CA SER A 315 19.80 11.02 5.08
C SER A 315 18.42 11.36 5.62
N ILE A 316 17.47 10.41 5.63
CA ILE A 316 16.16 10.63 6.24
C ILE A 316 16.33 10.90 7.73
N TYR A 317 17.08 10.07 8.45
CA TYR A 317 17.26 10.22 9.89
C TYR A 317 17.95 11.55 10.27
N ASN A 318 19.08 11.86 9.65
CA ASN A 318 19.91 13.00 10.04
C ASN A 318 19.47 14.34 9.42
N LEU A 319 18.85 14.34 8.23
CA LEU A 319 18.55 15.57 7.49
C LEU A 319 17.05 15.80 7.32
N TRP A 320 16.31 14.80 6.85
CA TRP A 320 15.01 15.04 6.24
C TRP A 320 13.79 14.66 7.08
N ALA A 321 13.95 13.90 8.16
CA ALA A 321 12.83 13.49 9.01
C ALA A 321 12.05 14.71 9.54
N SER A 322 12.74 15.65 10.18
CA SER A 322 12.11 16.85 10.74
C SER A 322 11.52 17.77 9.66
N PRO A 323 12.24 18.14 8.57
CA PRO A 323 11.65 18.90 7.47
C PRO A 323 10.43 18.22 6.84
N ARG A 324 10.49 16.90 6.61
CA ARG A 324 9.38 16.14 6.04
C ARG A 324 8.14 16.19 6.94
N ILE A 325 8.31 16.03 8.25
CA ILE A 325 7.23 16.17 9.22
C ILE A 325 6.66 17.59 9.17
N GLY A 326 7.51 18.61 9.20
CA GLY A 326 7.09 20.02 9.15
C GLY A 326 6.30 20.36 7.89
N ILE A 327 6.78 19.96 6.71
CA ILE A 327 6.10 20.18 5.43
C ILE A 327 4.76 19.43 5.40
N THR A 328 4.73 18.17 5.85
CA THR A 328 3.50 17.36 5.86
C THR A 328 2.44 17.98 6.76
N LEU A 329 2.82 18.42 7.97
CA LEU A 329 1.91 19.12 8.88
C LEU A 329 1.43 20.46 8.31
N ALA A 330 2.34 21.24 7.74
CA ALA A 330 1.99 22.52 7.12
C ALA A 330 0.99 22.36 5.97
N LEU A 331 1.21 21.38 5.08
CA LEU A 331 0.29 21.06 3.99
C LEU A 331 -1.06 20.53 4.51
N GLY A 332 -1.06 19.70 5.55
CA GLY A 332 -2.27 19.21 6.19
C GLY A 332 -3.10 20.35 6.78
N ILE A 333 -2.47 21.23 7.57
CA ILE A 333 -3.11 22.42 8.15
C ILE A 333 -3.62 23.36 7.05
N PHE A 334 -2.80 23.61 6.04
CA PHE A 334 -3.18 24.44 4.89
C PHE A 334 -4.41 23.88 4.17
N SER A 335 -4.45 22.56 3.92
CA SER A 335 -5.59 21.89 3.29
C SER A 335 -6.86 22.05 4.13
N VAL A 336 -6.77 21.91 5.45
CA VAL A 336 -7.89 22.15 6.37
C VAL A 336 -8.36 23.60 6.32
N ILE A 337 -7.45 24.57 6.28
CA ILE A 337 -7.79 26.01 6.21
C ILE A 337 -8.52 26.33 4.90
N VAL A 338 -7.99 25.86 3.76
CA VAL A 338 -8.58 26.12 2.44
C VAL A 338 -9.95 25.45 2.31
N SER A 339 -10.09 24.21 2.78
CA SER A 339 -11.36 23.47 2.74
C SER A 339 -12.27 23.73 3.94
N ALA A 340 -11.93 24.65 4.85
CA ALA A 340 -12.67 24.85 6.12
C ALA A 340 -14.16 25.11 5.88
N LYS A 341 -14.51 25.93 4.90
CA LYS A 341 -15.92 26.21 4.55
C LYS A 341 -16.64 24.97 4.04
N ALA A 342 -15.98 24.16 3.21
CA ALA A 342 -16.54 22.92 2.68
C ALA A 342 -16.72 21.87 3.79
N ILE A 343 -15.75 21.75 4.69
CA ILE A 343 -15.81 20.88 5.87
C ILE A 343 -16.99 21.27 6.77
N VAL A 344 -17.10 22.54 7.15
CA VAL A 344 -18.21 23.02 8.00
C VAL A 344 -19.57 22.77 7.35
N LYS A 345 -19.68 23.03 6.04
CA LYS A 345 -20.91 22.76 5.28
C LYS A 345 -21.25 21.27 5.25
N SER A 346 -20.27 20.40 5.04
CA SER A 346 -20.43 18.95 4.96
C SER A 346 -20.82 18.33 6.31
N ILE A 347 -20.18 18.75 7.40
CA ILE A 347 -20.55 18.33 8.76
C ILE A 347 -21.96 18.85 9.09
N GLY A 348 -22.26 20.10 8.69
CA GLY A 348 -23.58 20.69 8.87
C GLY A 348 -24.70 19.92 8.16
N SER A 349 -24.48 19.48 6.91
CA SER A 349 -25.47 18.69 6.17
C SER A 349 -25.67 17.29 6.75
N LEU A 350 -24.65 16.66 7.31
CA LEU A 350 -24.77 15.35 7.97
C LEU A 350 -25.50 15.41 9.32
N ARG A 351 -25.54 16.57 9.98
CA ARG A 351 -26.36 16.77 11.19
C ARG A 351 -27.86 16.72 10.88
N ARG A 352 -28.26 17.18 9.70
CA ARG A 352 -29.66 17.23 9.25
C ARG A 352 -29.74 16.67 7.83
N LEU A 353 -29.76 15.35 7.73
CA LEU A 353 -29.90 14.66 6.45
C LEU A 353 -31.20 15.07 5.75
N SER A 354 -31.08 15.44 4.48
CA SER A 354 -32.23 15.60 3.60
C SER A 354 -32.91 14.25 3.37
N GLU A 355 -34.19 14.25 3.00
CA GLU A 355 -34.91 13.02 2.63
C GLU A 355 -34.25 12.30 1.45
N ILE A 356 -33.66 13.05 0.52
CA ILE A 356 -32.88 12.50 -0.60
C ILE A 356 -31.62 11.78 -0.10
N SER A 357 -30.89 12.38 0.85
CA SER A 357 -29.68 11.77 1.44
C SER A 357 -30.03 10.51 2.23
N LYS A 358 -31.15 10.50 2.96
CA LYS A 358 -31.65 9.29 3.65
C LYS A 358 -32.02 8.19 2.66
N ALA A 359 -32.71 8.54 1.57
CA ALA A 359 -33.07 7.60 0.51
C ALA A 359 -31.84 6.99 -0.19
N LYS A 360 -30.74 7.74 -0.27
CA LYS A 360 -29.43 7.26 -0.76
C LYS A 360 -28.64 6.41 0.26
N GLY A 361 -29.14 6.26 1.50
CA GLY A 361 -28.50 5.43 2.54
C GLY A 361 -27.39 6.13 3.34
N TYR A 362 -27.34 7.48 3.35
CA TYR A 362 -26.36 8.20 4.17
C TYR A 362 -26.65 8.04 5.67
N LEU A 363 -25.59 7.87 6.47
CA LEU A 363 -25.66 7.90 7.93
C LEU A 363 -25.67 9.33 8.46
N SER A 364 -26.36 9.57 9.57
CA SER A 364 -26.34 10.88 10.22
C SER A 364 -25.07 11.06 11.05
N LEU A 365 -24.69 12.31 11.30
CA LEU A 365 -23.44 12.63 11.98
C LEU A 365 -23.22 11.88 13.32
N PRO A 366 -24.22 11.71 14.21
CA PRO A 366 -24.02 10.96 15.45
C PRO A 366 -23.61 9.50 15.22
N TYR A 367 -24.18 8.82 14.23
CA TYR A 367 -23.79 7.44 13.90
C TYR A 367 -22.40 7.38 13.28
N ILE A 368 -22.07 8.35 12.43
CA ILE A 368 -20.73 8.48 11.85
C ILE A 368 -19.68 8.69 12.96
N LEU A 369 -19.95 9.57 13.92
CA LEU A 369 -19.06 9.81 15.05
C LEU A 369 -18.97 8.59 15.98
N LEU A 370 -20.08 7.87 16.17
CA LEU A 370 -20.08 6.62 16.91
C LEU A 370 -19.13 5.60 16.24
N LEU A 371 -19.20 5.43 14.91
CA LEU A 371 -18.31 4.54 14.17
C LEU A 371 -16.83 4.93 14.29
N ILE A 372 -16.52 6.22 14.39
CA ILE A 372 -15.14 6.72 14.50
C ILE A 372 -14.57 6.58 15.92
N ILE A 373 -15.43 6.63 16.95
CA ILE A 373 -15.01 6.63 18.36
C ILE A 373 -15.13 5.24 18.99
N SER A 374 -15.90 4.32 18.39
CA SER A 374 -16.01 2.90 18.80
C SER A 374 -14.77 2.13 18.43
#